data_AF-A0A5U0R6P7-F1
#
_entry.id   AF-A0A5U0R6P7-F1
#
_cell.length_a   1.000
_cell.length_b   1.000
_cell.length_c   1.000
_cell.angle_alpha   90.00
_cell.angle_beta   90.00
_cell.angle_gamma   90.00
#
_symmetry.space_group_name_H-M   'P 1'
#
loop_
_entity.id
_entity.type
_entity.pdbx_description
1 polymer ?
#
loop_
_entity_poly.entity_id
_entity_poly.type
_entity_poly.pdbx_seq_one_letter_code
_entity_poly.pdbx_strand_id
1 'polypeptide(L)'
;MRLASRFGRINQIRRDRPLTREELIQVVPSVFGEDKHASRSERYTCIPTITILENLQREGFQPFFACQSRVRDPARREYTKHMLRLRRTGQIHGQQVPEIIILNSHSGESSFQLLPGIFRSVCTNSLVCGQSFGEIRVPHRGDVVNKVIEGAYDVLSVFDRMEEKRDAMQSLLLPPLAQHALANAALTYRFGEEHQPVTATQILTPRRYEDRSDDLWTTYQRIQENLLKGGLPGRTAKGKRSHTRAVNGIDGDIRLNRALWVMAEQMQQALS
;
A
#
# COMPACT_ATOMS: atom_id res chain seq x y z
N MET A 1 11.81 34.81 -1.20
CA MET A 1 11.10 33.80 -0.39
C MET A 1 9.79 33.47 -1.12
N ARG A 2 9.71 32.33 -1.84
CA ARG A 2 8.51 31.95 -2.61
C ARG A 2 7.61 31.10 -1.71
N LEU A 3 6.59 31.71 -1.11
CA LEU A 3 5.50 30.98 -0.45
C LEU A 3 4.82 30.11 -1.52
N ALA A 4 4.76 28.80 -1.29
CA ALA A 4 4.19 27.85 -2.24
C ALA A 4 2.69 28.13 -2.43
N SER A 5 2.29 28.64 -3.60
CA SER A 5 0.92 29.05 -3.93
C SER A 5 -0.03 27.90 -4.33
N ARG A 6 0.20 26.67 -3.84
CA ARG A 6 -0.68 25.53 -4.17
C ARG A 6 -0.96 24.67 -2.94
N PHE A 7 -1.89 25.11 -2.11
CA PHE A 7 -2.64 24.21 -1.22
C PHE A 7 -3.60 23.37 -2.06
N GLY A 8 -3.09 22.38 -2.78
CA GLY A 8 -3.95 21.36 -3.37
C GLY A 8 -4.60 20.55 -2.25
N ARG A 9 -5.93 20.31 -2.33
CA ARG A 9 -6.58 19.35 -1.44
C ARG A 9 -5.83 18.03 -1.51
N ILE A 10 -5.31 17.60 -0.37
CA ILE A 10 -4.64 16.32 -0.23
C ILE A 10 -5.76 15.28 -0.13
N ASN A 11 -5.93 14.44 -1.16
CA ASN A 11 -6.90 13.34 -1.16
C ASN A 11 -6.38 12.12 -0.39
N GLN A 12 -5.64 12.36 0.70
CA GLN A 12 -5.10 11.33 1.56
C GLN A 12 -5.05 11.85 3.00
N ILE A 13 -5.27 10.95 3.96
CA ILE A 13 -5.16 11.22 5.37
C ILE A 13 -4.55 10.01 6.07
N ARG A 14 -3.69 10.29 7.05
CA ARG A 14 -3.07 9.30 7.93
C ARG A 14 -3.13 9.84 9.34
N ARG A 15 -3.51 9.01 10.30
CA ARG A 15 -3.49 9.33 11.73
C ARG A 15 -2.89 8.18 12.52
N ASP A 16 -2.40 8.49 13.71
CA ASP A 16 -1.98 7.56 14.76
C ASP A 16 -3.17 7.04 15.59
N ARG A 17 -4.32 7.70 15.50
CA ARG A 17 -5.64 7.27 15.98
C ARG A 17 -6.56 6.81 14.83
N PRO A 18 -7.66 6.10 15.13
CA PRO A 18 -8.73 5.87 14.17
C PRO A 18 -9.20 7.15 13.48
N LEU A 19 -9.46 7.06 12.18
CA LEU A 19 -10.05 8.13 11.38
C LEU A 19 -11.54 8.28 11.73
N THR A 20 -11.97 9.52 11.90
CA THR A 20 -13.37 9.86 12.14
C THR A 20 -14.18 9.76 10.85
N ARG A 21 -15.51 9.63 10.98
CA ARG A 21 -16.41 9.62 9.82
C ARG A 21 -16.32 10.92 9.04
N GLU A 22 -16.21 12.06 9.72
CA GLU A 22 -16.06 13.39 9.12
C GLU A 22 -14.77 13.50 8.31
N GLU A 23 -13.65 13.00 8.85
CA GLU A 23 -12.37 12.94 8.14
C GLU A 23 -12.46 12.09 6.86
N LEU A 24 -13.14 10.94 6.94
CA LEU A 24 -13.37 10.08 5.77
C LEU A 24 -14.24 10.78 4.72
N ILE A 25 -15.34 11.42 5.11
CA ILE A 25 -16.23 12.15 4.17
C ILE A 25 -15.45 13.26 3.44
N GLN A 26 -14.60 13.99 4.16
CA GLN A 26 -13.85 15.10 3.57
C GLN A 26 -12.81 14.62 2.54
N VAL A 27 -12.08 13.55 2.87
CA VAL A 27 -10.89 13.12 2.12
C VAL A 27 -11.20 12.04 1.09
N VAL A 28 -12.08 11.10 1.44
CA VAL A 28 -12.48 9.94 0.63
C VAL A 28 -14.00 9.82 0.48
N PRO A 29 -14.71 10.85 -0.02
CA PRO A 29 -16.18 10.82 -0.15
C PRO A 29 -16.69 9.62 -0.95
N SER A 30 -15.88 9.06 -1.86
CA SER A 30 -16.25 7.88 -2.64
C SER A 30 -16.53 6.62 -1.82
N VAL A 31 -16.04 6.53 -0.58
CA VAL A 31 -16.36 5.41 0.33
C VAL A 31 -17.84 5.36 0.71
N PHE A 32 -18.49 6.53 0.70
CA PHE A 32 -19.90 6.71 1.05
C PHE A 32 -20.82 6.66 -0.18
N GLY A 33 -20.28 6.40 -1.37
CA GLY A 33 -21.07 6.18 -2.56
C GLY A 33 -21.83 4.86 -2.47
N GLU A 34 -23.15 4.93 -2.31
CA GLU A 34 -24.02 3.74 -2.28
C GLU A 34 -24.45 3.32 -3.69
N ASP A 35 -24.35 4.24 -4.66
CA ASP A 35 -24.72 4.00 -6.06
C ASP A 35 -23.53 3.87 -7.00
N LYS A 36 -23.77 3.22 -8.13
CA LYS A 36 -22.83 3.13 -9.25
C LYS A 36 -22.88 4.39 -10.11
N HIS A 37 -21.77 4.75 -10.74
CA HIS A 37 -21.78 5.86 -11.70
C HIS A 37 -22.74 5.58 -12.86
N ALA A 38 -23.50 6.57 -13.33
CA ALA A 38 -24.53 6.42 -14.37
C ALA A 38 -24.03 5.74 -15.67
N SER A 39 -22.73 5.80 -15.94
CA SER A 39 -22.09 5.09 -17.06
C SER A 39 -22.04 3.55 -16.91
N ARG A 40 -22.59 2.96 -15.85
CA ARG A 40 -22.50 1.52 -15.55
C ARG A 40 -23.81 0.82 -15.88
N SER A 41 -23.69 -0.37 -16.50
CA SER A 41 -24.84 -1.18 -16.92
C SER A 41 -25.63 -1.74 -15.73
N GLU A 42 -26.86 -2.18 -15.97
CA GLU A 42 -27.73 -2.83 -14.96
C GLU A 42 -27.08 -4.04 -14.29
N ARG A 43 -26.23 -4.78 -15.01
CA ARG A 43 -25.49 -5.95 -14.50
C ARG A 43 -24.41 -5.62 -13.47
N TYR A 44 -24.03 -4.34 -13.32
CA TYR A 44 -23.05 -3.91 -12.33
C TYR A 44 -23.71 -3.76 -10.94
N THR A 45 -23.18 -4.50 -9.98
CA THR A 45 -23.58 -4.45 -8.56
C THR A 45 -22.63 -3.53 -7.79
N CYS A 46 -23.18 -2.47 -7.19
CA CYS A 46 -22.41 -1.60 -6.31
C CYS A 46 -21.99 -2.36 -5.05
N ILE A 47 -20.78 -2.09 -4.55
CA ILE A 47 -20.28 -2.63 -3.29
C ILE A 47 -20.05 -1.42 -2.39
N PRO A 48 -21.00 -1.05 -1.52
CA PRO A 48 -20.86 0.12 -0.67
C PRO A 48 -19.69 -0.10 0.30
N THR A 49 -18.58 0.63 0.10
CA THR A 49 -17.40 0.46 0.94
C THR A 49 -17.70 0.79 2.40
N ILE A 50 -18.59 1.75 2.65
CA ILE A 50 -19.03 2.12 4.00
C ILE A 50 -19.66 0.94 4.76
N THR A 51 -20.52 0.14 4.12
CA THR A 51 -21.14 -1.04 4.76
C THR A 51 -20.08 -2.08 5.15
N ILE A 52 -19.09 -2.29 4.29
CA ILE A 52 -17.98 -3.21 4.57
C ILE A 52 -17.09 -2.68 5.71
N LEU A 53 -16.80 -1.37 5.70
CA LEU A 53 -16.05 -0.71 6.75
C LEU A 53 -16.76 -0.86 8.10
N GLU A 54 -18.08 -0.60 8.17
CA GLU A 54 -18.87 -0.74 9.40
C GLU A 54 -18.88 -2.18 9.93
N ASN A 55 -18.97 -3.18 9.04
CA ASN A 55 -18.85 -4.59 9.43
C ASN A 55 -17.48 -4.89 10.04
N LEU A 56 -16.40 -4.47 9.38
CA LEU A 56 -15.05 -4.64 9.90
C LEU A 56 -14.83 -3.89 11.23
N GLN A 57 -15.46 -2.75 11.42
CA GLN A 57 -15.43 -2.01 12.69
C GLN A 57 -16.10 -2.78 13.83
N ARG A 58 -17.21 -3.51 13.57
CA ARG A 58 -17.83 -4.41 14.56
C ARG A 58 -16.90 -5.56 14.95
N GLU A 59 -16.10 -6.05 13.99
CA GLU A 59 -15.02 -7.03 14.23
C GLU A 59 -13.74 -6.42 14.85
N GLY A 60 -13.78 -5.14 15.21
CA GLY A 60 -12.70 -4.45 15.90
C GLY A 60 -11.63 -3.84 14.99
N PHE A 61 -11.82 -3.76 13.67
CA PHE A 61 -10.90 -3.09 12.75
C PHE A 61 -11.24 -1.62 12.55
N GLN A 62 -10.27 -0.74 12.71
CA GLN A 62 -10.45 0.71 12.59
C GLN A 62 -9.57 1.29 11.48
N PRO A 63 -10.05 2.27 10.68
CA PRO A 63 -9.26 2.87 9.62
C PRO A 63 -8.22 3.87 10.18
N PHE A 64 -6.97 3.77 9.76
CA PHE A 64 -5.88 4.69 10.16
C PHE A 64 -5.30 5.48 8.97
N PHE A 65 -5.59 5.02 7.75
CA PHE A 65 -5.23 5.69 6.51
C PHE A 65 -6.36 5.58 5.51
N ALA A 66 -6.57 6.66 4.76
CA ALA A 66 -7.51 6.70 3.66
C ALA A 66 -6.95 7.56 2.53
N CYS A 67 -7.14 7.15 1.28
CA CYS A 67 -6.88 8.00 0.13
C CYS A 67 -7.82 7.70 -1.04
N GLN A 68 -7.98 8.67 -1.94
CA GLN A 68 -8.68 8.44 -3.20
C GLN A 68 -7.97 9.10 -4.37
N SER A 69 -8.14 8.51 -5.54
CA SER A 69 -7.61 9.01 -6.79
C SER A 69 -8.08 10.44 -7.06
N ARG A 70 -7.18 11.26 -7.60
CA ARG A 70 -7.51 12.64 -7.95
C ARG A 70 -8.17 12.67 -9.33
N VAL A 71 -9.40 13.17 -9.38
CA VAL A 71 -10.13 13.38 -10.63
C VAL A 71 -10.11 14.85 -11.03
N ARG A 72 -10.12 15.12 -12.33
CA ARG A 72 -10.30 16.49 -12.88
C ARG A 72 -11.77 16.89 -12.93
N ASP A 73 -12.63 15.93 -13.26
CA ASP A 73 -14.07 16.07 -13.34
C ASP A 73 -14.70 15.90 -11.94
N PRO A 74 -15.35 16.95 -11.38
CA PRO A 74 -15.99 16.88 -10.08
C PRO A 74 -17.09 15.81 -9.99
N ALA A 75 -17.82 15.53 -11.07
CA ALA A 75 -18.91 14.55 -11.08
C ALA A 75 -18.42 13.11 -10.82
N ARG A 76 -17.14 12.85 -11.10
CA ARG A 76 -16.51 11.54 -10.88
C ARG A 76 -15.90 11.38 -9.49
N ARG A 77 -15.92 12.43 -8.66
CA ARG A 77 -15.21 12.47 -7.37
C ARG A 77 -15.72 11.41 -6.39
N GLU A 78 -17.00 11.11 -6.44
CA GLU A 78 -17.67 10.14 -5.56
C GLU A 78 -17.57 8.70 -6.05
N TYR A 79 -17.02 8.46 -7.24
CA TYR A 79 -16.94 7.13 -7.83
C TYR A 79 -15.51 6.63 -8.04
N THR A 80 -14.54 7.51 -7.80
CA THR A 80 -13.15 7.23 -8.08
C THR A 80 -12.59 6.14 -7.17
N LYS A 81 -11.47 5.54 -7.60
CA LYS A 81 -10.77 4.52 -6.83
C LYS A 81 -10.33 5.10 -5.49
N HIS A 82 -10.57 4.36 -4.42
CA HIS A 82 -10.14 4.70 -3.07
C HIS A 82 -9.49 3.51 -2.37
N MET A 83 -8.71 3.83 -1.35
CA MET A 83 -8.01 2.89 -0.48
C MET A 83 -8.28 3.24 0.98
N LEU A 84 -8.60 2.24 1.78
CA LEU A 84 -8.59 2.31 3.24
C LEU A 84 -7.57 1.32 3.78
N ARG A 85 -6.85 1.68 4.85
CA ARG A 85 -6.01 0.74 5.60
C ARG A 85 -6.50 0.69 7.04
N LEU A 86 -6.86 -0.51 7.48
CA LEU A 86 -7.48 -0.79 8.77
C LEU A 86 -6.54 -1.63 9.63
N ARG A 87 -6.55 -1.37 10.93
CA ARG A 87 -5.81 -2.14 11.94
C ARG A 87 -6.78 -2.64 12.99
N ARG A 88 -6.45 -3.78 13.62
CA ARG A 88 -7.24 -4.32 14.72
C ARG A 88 -7.03 -3.50 15.99
N THR A 89 -8.12 -3.19 16.68
CA THR A 89 -8.14 -2.53 17.97
C THR A 89 -7.35 -3.37 18.98
N GLY A 90 -6.49 -2.74 19.78
CA GLY A 90 -5.63 -3.43 20.75
C GLY A 90 -4.26 -3.88 20.21
N GLN A 91 -4.07 -3.97 18.89
CA GLN A 91 -2.78 -4.29 18.27
C GLN A 91 -2.10 -3.08 17.61
N ILE A 92 -2.56 -1.86 17.91
CA ILE A 92 -2.18 -0.63 17.19
C ILE A 92 -0.79 -0.07 17.55
N HIS A 93 -0.24 -0.45 18.70
CA HIS A 93 1.03 0.08 19.23
C HIS A 93 2.23 -0.83 18.96
N GLY A 94 2.02 -1.96 18.28
CA GLY A 94 3.12 -2.84 17.86
C GLY A 94 4.11 -2.08 16.95
N GLN A 95 5.38 -2.47 16.99
CA GLN A 95 6.36 -1.98 16.02
C GLN A 95 5.94 -2.36 14.59
N GLN A 96 5.29 -3.51 14.47
CA GLN A 96 4.76 -4.05 13.23
C GLN A 96 3.36 -4.60 13.51
N VAL A 97 2.38 -4.18 12.70
CA VAL A 97 0.95 -4.43 12.94
C VAL A 97 0.31 -4.92 11.65
N PRO A 98 -0.38 -6.08 11.64
CA PRO A 98 -1.16 -6.51 10.50
C PRO A 98 -2.23 -5.47 10.12
N GLU A 99 -2.39 -5.23 8.82
CA GLU A 99 -3.38 -4.32 8.25
C GLU A 99 -4.26 -5.05 7.22
N ILE A 100 -5.55 -4.69 7.21
CA ILE A 100 -6.44 -4.96 6.06
C ILE A 100 -6.42 -3.73 5.17
N ILE A 101 -6.19 -3.92 3.87
CA ILE A 101 -6.22 -2.86 2.87
C ILE A 101 -7.44 -3.11 1.99
N ILE A 102 -8.39 -2.18 2.02
CA ILE A 102 -9.55 -2.18 1.14
C ILE A 102 -9.23 -1.34 -0.09
N LEU A 103 -9.48 -1.89 -1.27
CA LEU A 103 -9.46 -1.16 -2.53
C LEU A 103 -10.80 -1.31 -3.22
N ASN A 104 -11.39 -0.20 -3.64
CA ASN A 104 -12.64 -0.23 -4.39
C ASN A 104 -12.71 0.93 -5.39
N SER A 105 -13.55 0.79 -6.41
CA SER A 105 -13.99 1.91 -7.26
C SER A 105 -15.43 1.69 -7.71
N HIS A 106 -16.22 2.76 -7.70
CA HIS A 106 -17.62 2.73 -8.16
C HIS A 106 -17.76 3.15 -9.64
N SER A 107 -16.65 3.46 -10.30
CA SER A 107 -16.55 3.71 -11.75
C SER A 107 -16.43 2.43 -12.58
N GLY A 108 -16.23 1.27 -11.94
CA GLY A 108 -16.04 -0.02 -12.60
C GLY A 108 -14.70 -0.17 -13.33
N GLU A 109 -13.72 0.68 -13.04
CA GLU A 109 -12.34 0.58 -13.54
C GLU A 109 -11.54 -0.51 -12.80
N SER A 110 -12.02 -0.94 -11.63
CA SER A 110 -11.42 -2.00 -10.84
C SER A 110 -12.50 -2.81 -10.13
N SER A 111 -12.16 -4.04 -9.76
CA SER A 111 -12.93 -4.82 -8.79
C SER A 111 -12.68 -4.31 -7.37
N PHE A 112 -13.55 -4.69 -6.44
CA PHE A 112 -13.25 -4.64 -5.03
C PHE A 112 -12.14 -5.62 -4.66
N GLN A 113 -11.24 -5.22 -3.77
CA GLN A 113 -10.15 -6.04 -3.27
C GLN A 113 -9.96 -5.87 -1.77
N LEU A 114 -9.64 -6.97 -1.09
CA LEU A 114 -9.09 -6.99 0.26
C LEU A 114 -7.69 -7.57 0.18
N LEU A 115 -6.71 -6.79 0.64
CA LEU A 115 -5.31 -7.19 0.65
C LEU A 115 -4.81 -7.20 2.10
N PRO A 116 -4.11 -8.26 2.53
CA PRO A 116 -3.38 -8.16 3.78
C PRO A 116 -2.09 -7.34 3.60
N GLY A 117 -1.68 -6.66 4.66
CA GLY A 117 -0.46 -5.88 4.71
C GLY A 117 0.11 -5.83 6.11
N ILE A 118 1.30 -5.23 6.25
CA ILE A 118 1.95 -4.98 7.54
C ILE A 118 2.26 -3.49 7.63
N PHE A 119 1.75 -2.84 8.66
CA PHE A 119 2.18 -1.51 9.05
C PHE A 119 3.42 -1.58 9.91
N ARG A 120 4.42 -0.75 9.62
CA ARG A 120 5.57 -0.57 10.49
C ARG A 120 5.57 0.85 11.05
N SER A 121 5.47 0.95 12.37
CA SER A 121 5.30 2.22 13.08
C SER A 121 6.49 3.15 12.87
N VAL A 122 7.71 2.59 12.87
CA VAL A 122 8.98 3.34 12.77
C VAL A 122 9.11 4.15 11.47
N CYS A 123 8.65 3.61 10.33
CA CYS A 123 8.60 4.37 9.08
C CYS A 123 7.32 5.13 8.84
N THR A 124 6.29 4.80 9.60
CA THR A 124 4.89 5.01 9.20
C THR A 124 4.62 4.51 7.78
N ASN A 125 5.37 3.51 7.30
CA ASN A 125 5.09 2.89 6.00
C ASN A 125 4.15 1.71 6.22
N SER A 126 3.16 1.61 5.34
CA SER A 126 2.29 0.44 5.28
C SER A 126 2.70 -0.39 4.08
N LEU A 127 3.06 -1.64 4.32
CA LEU A 127 3.38 -2.62 3.28
C LEU A 127 2.09 -3.18 2.68
N VAL A 128 2.21 -3.74 1.48
CA VAL A 128 1.19 -4.59 0.87
C VAL A 128 1.89 -5.90 0.61
N CYS A 129 1.39 -6.98 1.21
CA CYS A 129 1.97 -8.30 0.96
C CYS A 129 1.64 -8.73 -0.48
N GLY A 130 2.57 -9.43 -1.12
CA GLY A 130 2.43 -9.91 -2.49
C GLY A 130 1.19 -10.78 -2.70
N GLN A 131 0.90 -11.13 -3.96
CA GLN A 131 -0.24 -11.99 -4.32
C GLN A 131 -0.24 -13.37 -3.62
N SER A 132 0.91 -13.77 -3.06
CA SER A 132 1.12 -15.01 -2.31
C SER A 132 0.26 -15.15 -1.04
N PHE A 133 -0.31 -14.04 -0.53
CA PHE A 133 -1.03 -14.00 0.74
C PHE A 133 -2.48 -13.53 0.58
N GLY A 134 -3.38 -14.44 0.19
CA GLY A 134 -4.82 -14.29 0.41
C GLY A 134 -5.48 -13.01 -0.13
N GLU A 135 -5.00 -12.45 -1.24
CA GLU A 135 -5.70 -11.35 -1.92
C GLU A 135 -7.08 -11.82 -2.35
N ILE A 136 -8.12 -11.19 -1.80
CA ILE A 136 -9.49 -11.44 -2.22
C ILE A 136 -9.87 -10.40 -3.26
N ARG A 137 -10.37 -10.88 -4.39
CA ARG A 137 -10.85 -10.05 -5.49
C ARG A 137 -12.31 -10.37 -5.78
N VAL A 138 -13.20 -9.43 -5.50
CA VAL A 138 -14.64 -9.61 -5.72
C VAL A 138 -15.08 -8.77 -6.92
N PRO A 139 -15.49 -9.40 -8.04
CA PRO A 139 -16.02 -8.65 -9.18
C PRO A 139 -17.37 -8.01 -8.81
N HIS A 140 -17.67 -6.85 -9.41
CA HIS A 140 -18.94 -6.14 -9.24
C HIS A 140 -20.11 -6.81 -9.99
N ARG A 141 -20.29 -8.12 -9.80
CA ARG A 141 -21.33 -8.94 -10.43
C ARG A 141 -21.66 -10.17 -9.58
N GLY A 142 -22.97 -10.43 -9.41
CA GLY A 142 -23.49 -11.63 -8.73
C GLY A 142 -23.75 -11.38 -7.24
N ASP A 143 -23.65 -12.44 -6.42
CA ASP A 143 -23.71 -12.31 -4.96
C ASP A 143 -22.36 -11.79 -4.45
N VAL A 144 -22.33 -10.48 -4.19
CA VAL A 144 -21.11 -9.76 -3.85
C VAL A 144 -20.92 -9.63 -2.34
N VAL A 145 -22.01 -9.46 -1.59
CA VAL A 145 -21.94 -9.19 -0.14
C VAL A 145 -21.35 -10.39 0.61
N ASN A 146 -21.87 -11.59 0.36
CA ASN A 146 -21.36 -12.80 1.02
C ASN A 146 -19.87 -13.04 0.70
N LYS A 147 -19.47 -12.87 -0.57
CA LYS A 147 -18.06 -13.02 -0.98
C LYS A 147 -17.11 -12.04 -0.32
N VAL A 148 -17.58 -10.81 -0.05
CA VAL A 148 -16.76 -9.82 0.66
C VAL A 148 -16.62 -10.19 2.14
N ILE A 149 -17.69 -10.69 2.76
CA ILE A 149 -17.68 -11.11 4.16
C ILE A 149 -16.77 -12.34 4.34
N GLU A 150 -16.97 -13.39 3.54
CA GLU A 150 -16.11 -14.58 3.53
C GLU A 150 -14.64 -14.19 3.31
N GLY A 151 -14.40 -13.35 2.30
CA GLY A 151 -13.06 -12.86 2.01
C GLY A 151 -12.40 -12.07 3.15
N ALA A 152 -13.19 -11.36 3.96
CA ALA A 152 -12.65 -10.68 5.13
C ALA A 152 -12.12 -11.68 6.17
N TYR A 153 -12.85 -12.77 6.43
CA TYR A 153 -12.39 -13.83 7.34
C TYR A 153 -11.16 -14.55 6.80
N ASP A 154 -11.11 -14.82 5.50
CA ASP A 154 -9.94 -15.44 4.86
C ASP A 154 -8.69 -14.59 5.05
N VAL A 155 -8.79 -13.26 4.88
CA VAL A 155 -7.66 -12.34 5.09
C VAL A 155 -7.14 -12.38 6.53
N LEU A 156 -8.02 -12.56 7.52
CA LEU A 156 -7.61 -12.68 8.92
C LEU A 156 -6.78 -13.95 9.18
N SER A 157 -7.14 -15.07 8.55
CA SER A 157 -6.41 -16.34 8.68
C SER A 157 -4.98 -16.28 8.13
N VAL A 158 -4.67 -15.26 7.33
CA VAL A 158 -3.38 -15.09 6.66
C VAL A 158 -2.37 -14.32 7.51
N PHE A 159 -2.80 -13.59 8.53
CA PHE A 159 -1.92 -12.73 9.33
C PHE A 159 -0.83 -13.50 10.07
N ASP A 160 -1.14 -14.68 10.62
CA ASP A 160 -0.16 -15.50 11.33
C ASP A 160 0.97 -15.94 10.37
N ARG A 161 0.61 -16.39 9.16
CA ARG A 161 1.59 -16.79 8.14
C ARG A 161 2.44 -15.63 7.65
N MET A 162 1.89 -14.42 7.64
CA MET A 162 2.65 -13.21 7.29
C MET A 162 3.64 -12.82 8.37
N GLU A 163 3.26 -12.98 9.64
CA GLU A 163 4.14 -12.80 10.78
C GLU A 163 5.29 -13.83 10.75
N GLU A 164 5.01 -15.10 10.48
CA GLU A 164 6.04 -16.13 10.29
C GLU A 164 7.02 -15.79 9.17
N LYS A 165 6.53 -15.30 8.01
CA LYS A 165 7.41 -14.88 6.91
C LYS A 165 8.27 -13.69 7.26
N ARG A 166 7.71 -12.70 7.95
CA ARG A 166 8.48 -11.59 8.48
C ARG A 166 9.61 -12.10 9.37
N ASP A 167 9.29 -12.97 10.34
CA ASP A 167 10.27 -13.50 11.29
C ASP A 167 11.37 -14.31 10.62
N ALA A 168 11.00 -15.09 9.60
CA ALA A 168 11.98 -15.81 8.78
C ALA A 168 12.90 -14.85 8.01
N MET A 169 12.37 -13.77 7.42
CA MET A 169 13.18 -12.75 6.76
C MET A 169 14.06 -11.98 7.75
N GLN A 170 13.55 -11.68 8.94
CA GLN A 170 14.29 -10.94 9.96
C GLN A 170 15.41 -11.78 10.60
N SER A 171 15.25 -13.09 10.62
CA SER A 171 16.27 -14.03 11.13
C SER A 171 17.39 -14.30 10.13
N LEU A 172 17.22 -13.92 8.86
CA LEU A 172 18.18 -14.18 7.79
C LEU A 172 19.07 -12.96 7.54
N LEU A 173 20.33 -13.03 7.98
CA LEU A 173 21.35 -12.03 7.63
C LEU A 173 21.66 -12.08 6.14
N LEU A 174 21.65 -10.91 5.48
CA LEU A 174 21.82 -10.79 4.05
C LEU A 174 23.25 -10.30 3.72
N PRO A 175 24.09 -11.13 3.06
CA PRO A 175 25.43 -10.71 2.66
C PRO A 175 25.39 -9.48 1.74
N PRO A 176 26.43 -8.63 1.71
CA PRO A 176 26.44 -7.40 0.90
C PRO A 176 26.09 -7.61 -0.58
N LEU A 177 26.57 -8.70 -1.18
CA LEU A 177 26.23 -9.03 -2.58
C LEU A 177 24.73 -9.31 -2.76
N ALA A 178 24.10 -10.02 -1.82
CA ALA A 178 22.67 -10.31 -1.85
C ALA A 178 21.83 -9.04 -1.59
N GLN A 179 22.27 -8.15 -0.70
CA GLN A 179 21.65 -6.84 -0.51
C GLN A 179 21.65 -6.01 -1.81
N HIS A 180 22.81 -5.97 -2.49
CA HIS A 180 22.95 -5.28 -3.78
C HIS A 180 22.12 -5.93 -4.89
N ALA A 181 22.05 -7.27 -4.93
CA ALA A 181 21.21 -7.98 -5.89
C ALA A 181 19.73 -7.62 -5.73
N LEU A 182 19.22 -7.63 -4.49
CA LEU A 182 17.84 -7.23 -4.19
C LEU A 182 17.59 -5.76 -4.56
N ALA A 183 18.52 -4.86 -4.22
CA ALA A 183 18.43 -3.44 -4.55
C ALA A 183 18.44 -3.19 -6.07
N ASN A 184 19.29 -3.87 -6.83
CA ASN A 184 19.36 -3.76 -8.28
C ASN A 184 18.06 -4.25 -8.94
N ALA A 185 17.54 -5.41 -8.52
CA ALA A 185 16.25 -5.92 -9.01
C ALA A 185 15.11 -4.92 -8.75
N ALA A 186 15.09 -4.32 -7.56
CA ALA A 186 14.11 -3.31 -7.18
C ALA A 186 14.23 -2.02 -8.02
N LEU A 187 15.45 -1.56 -8.33
CA LEU A 187 15.68 -0.40 -9.20
C LEU A 187 15.23 -0.67 -10.63
N THR A 188 15.57 -1.83 -11.17
CA THR A 188 15.15 -2.25 -12.51
C THR A 188 13.64 -2.30 -12.63
N TYR A 189 12.96 -2.86 -11.62
CA TYR A 189 11.50 -2.86 -11.61
C TYR A 189 10.89 -1.46 -11.54
N ARG A 190 11.51 -0.56 -10.76
CA ARG A 190 11.00 0.79 -10.51
C ARG A 190 11.21 1.74 -11.69
N PHE A 191 12.39 1.71 -12.30
CA PHE A 191 12.86 2.72 -13.24
C PHE A 191 13.17 2.16 -14.64
N GLY A 192 13.17 0.84 -14.79
CA GLY A 192 13.60 0.16 -16.02
C GLY A 192 15.10 -0.08 -16.06
N GLU A 193 15.54 -0.77 -17.13
CA GLU A 193 16.95 -1.08 -17.38
C GLU A 193 17.70 0.07 -18.05
N GLU A 194 17.00 0.88 -18.87
CA GLU A 194 17.64 1.92 -19.69
C GLU A 194 18.31 3.01 -18.87
N HIS A 195 17.65 3.51 -17.83
CA HIS A 195 18.17 4.60 -17.00
C HIS A 195 17.64 4.55 -15.57
N GLN A 196 18.55 4.41 -14.61
CA GLN A 196 18.25 4.47 -13.18
C GLN A 196 18.81 5.76 -12.60
N PRO A 197 17.98 6.65 -12.03
CA PRO A 197 18.43 7.96 -11.57
C PRO A 197 19.27 7.90 -10.28
N VAL A 198 19.27 6.76 -9.58
CA VAL A 198 19.93 6.53 -8.29
C VAL A 198 20.57 5.15 -8.26
N THR A 199 21.54 4.94 -7.38
CA THR A 199 22.28 3.68 -7.25
C THR A 199 21.68 2.74 -6.19
N ALA A 200 22.06 1.45 -6.24
CA ALA A 200 21.73 0.47 -5.23
C ALA A 200 22.13 0.92 -3.82
N THR A 201 23.34 1.45 -3.66
CA THR A 201 23.85 1.97 -2.39
C THR A 201 22.95 3.09 -1.83
N GLN A 202 22.43 3.97 -2.69
CA GLN A 202 21.54 5.05 -2.25
C GLN A 202 20.22 4.51 -1.69
N ILE A 203 19.64 3.48 -2.31
CA ILE A 203 18.37 2.90 -1.82
C ILE A 203 18.56 1.92 -0.66
N LEU A 204 19.78 1.40 -0.46
CA LEU A 204 20.19 0.64 0.72
C LEU A 204 20.57 1.53 1.90
N THR A 205 20.71 2.84 1.69
CA THR A 205 21.05 3.77 2.78
C THR A 205 19.84 3.92 3.72
N PRO A 206 19.97 3.57 5.01
CA PRO A 206 18.87 3.70 5.96
C PRO A 206 18.54 5.17 6.19
N ARG A 207 17.25 5.48 6.34
CA ARG A 207 16.79 6.84 6.69
C ARG A 207 16.90 7.17 8.18
N ARG A 208 17.06 6.14 9.02
CA ARG A 208 17.09 6.22 10.48
C ARG A 208 17.86 5.04 11.08
N TYR A 209 18.12 5.10 12.38
CA TYR A 209 19.00 4.15 13.07
C TYR A 209 18.39 2.74 13.15
N GLU A 210 17.08 2.64 13.34
CA GLU A 210 16.30 1.42 13.49
C GLU A 210 16.28 0.55 12.22
N ASP A 211 16.78 1.07 11.10
CA ASP A 211 16.86 0.36 9.81
C ASP A 211 18.29 -0.08 9.46
N ARG A 212 19.23 -0.07 10.42
CA ARG A 212 20.64 -0.40 10.15
C ARG A 212 20.95 -1.89 10.09
N SER A 213 20.03 -2.74 10.53
CA SER A 213 20.23 -4.18 10.47
C SER A 213 20.33 -4.66 9.02
N ASP A 214 21.24 -5.61 8.80
CA ASP A 214 21.50 -6.21 7.49
C ASP A 214 20.74 -7.52 7.26
N ASP A 215 19.74 -7.80 8.10
CA ASP A 215 18.78 -8.87 7.83
C ASP A 215 17.91 -8.55 6.59
N LEU A 216 17.35 -9.60 5.97
CA LEU A 216 16.56 -9.49 4.75
C LEU A 216 15.34 -8.58 4.95
N TRP A 217 14.65 -8.70 6.09
CA TRP A 217 13.47 -7.88 6.39
C TRP A 217 13.82 -6.39 6.41
N THR A 218 14.83 -6.01 7.20
CA THR A 218 15.27 -4.63 7.33
C THR A 218 15.83 -4.09 6.01
N THR A 219 16.56 -4.91 5.25
CA THR A 219 17.06 -4.54 3.91
C THR A 219 15.94 -4.28 2.91
N TYR A 220 14.95 -5.17 2.84
CA TYR A 220 13.73 -4.99 2.05
C TYR A 220 13.02 -3.68 2.42
N GLN A 221 12.89 -3.40 3.72
CA GLN A 221 12.21 -2.20 4.21
C GLN A 221 12.94 -0.90 3.85
N ARG A 222 14.28 -0.87 3.91
CA ARG A 222 15.10 0.26 3.46
C ARG A 222 14.83 0.57 1.99
N ILE A 223 14.86 -0.46 1.13
CA ILE A 223 14.61 -0.35 -0.30
C ILE A 223 13.19 0.17 -0.55
N GLN A 224 12.18 -0.45 0.08
CA GLN A 224 10.78 -0.09 -0.05
C GLN A 224 10.54 1.38 0.29
N GLU A 225 11.04 1.84 1.44
CA GLU A 225 10.84 3.21 1.88
C GLU A 225 11.48 4.21 0.93
N ASN A 226 12.70 3.94 0.49
CA ASN A 226 13.44 4.81 -0.40
C ASN A 226 12.78 4.93 -1.78
N LEU A 227 12.26 3.84 -2.32
CA LEU A 227 11.58 3.84 -3.61
C LEU A 227 10.18 4.45 -3.56
N LEU A 228 9.45 4.27 -2.45
CA LEU A 228 8.11 4.83 -2.27
C LEU A 228 8.13 6.33 -1.95
N LYS A 229 8.94 6.76 -0.96
CA LYS A 229 9.00 8.17 -0.55
C LYS A 229 9.74 9.04 -1.56
N GLY A 230 10.65 8.45 -2.34
CA GLY A 230 11.51 9.21 -3.25
C GLY A 230 12.36 10.25 -2.50
N GLY A 231 12.66 11.37 -3.15
CA GLY A 231 13.46 12.47 -2.59
C GLY A 231 14.97 12.18 -2.59
N LEU A 232 15.41 11.07 -3.20
CA LEU A 232 16.83 10.75 -3.30
C LEU A 232 17.50 11.59 -4.40
N PRO A 233 18.69 12.16 -4.16
CA PRO A 233 19.41 12.92 -5.17
C PRO A 233 19.86 12.00 -6.29
N GLY A 234 19.53 12.38 -7.52
CA GLY A 234 19.80 11.56 -8.69
C GLY A 234 20.15 12.40 -9.92
N ARG A 235 20.29 11.70 -11.04
CA ARG A 235 20.50 12.34 -12.36
C ARG A 235 19.48 11.86 -13.37
N THR A 236 19.07 12.75 -14.26
CA THR A 236 18.25 12.39 -15.42
C THR A 236 19.09 11.65 -16.46
N ALA A 237 18.44 11.03 -17.45
CA ALA A 237 19.14 10.42 -18.60
C ALA A 237 20.06 11.41 -19.35
N LYS A 238 19.78 12.72 -19.24
CA LYS A 238 20.62 13.80 -19.81
C LYS A 238 21.67 14.33 -18.81
N GLY A 239 21.93 13.63 -17.71
CA GLY A 239 22.93 13.97 -16.69
C GLY A 239 22.58 15.14 -15.76
N LYS A 240 21.39 15.76 -15.87
CA LYS A 240 20.98 16.90 -15.03
C LYS A 240 20.64 16.44 -13.61
N ARG A 241 21.01 17.23 -12.60
CA ARG A 241 20.64 16.99 -11.20
C ARG A 241 19.12 16.97 -11.04
N SER A 242 18.61 15.99 -10.30
CA SER A 242 17.19 15.81 -10.00
C SER A 242 17.01 15.11 -8.65
N HIS A 243 15.75 14.96 -8.22
CA HIS A 243 15.38 14.08 -7.12
C HIS A 243 14.39 13.03 -7.61
N THR A 244 14.45 11.81 -7.06
CA THR A 244 13.45 10.78 -7.32
C THR A 244 12.07 11.23 -6.84
N ARG A 245 11.02 10.84 -7.57
CA ARG A 245 9.64 11.20 -7.23
C ARG A 245 9.03 10.15 -6.31
N ALA A 246 8.20 10.60 -5.37
CA ALA A 246 7.37 9.74 -4.55
C ALA A 246 6.31 9.00 -5.39
N VAL A 247 5.88 7.83 -4.91
CA VAL A 247 4.68 7.16 -5.42
C VAL A 247 3.45 7.80 -4.80
N ASN A 248 2.63 8.43 -5.63
CA ASN A 248 1.40 9.09 -5.18
C ASN A 248 0.12 8.40 -5.69
N GLY A 249 0.24 7.40 -6.57
CA GLY A 249 -0.92 6.70 -7.15
C GLY A 249 -1.14 5.35 -6.49
N ILE A 250 -2.40 5.02 -6.18
CA ILE A 250 -2.82 3.75 -5.56
C ILE A 250 -2.24 2.54 -6.32
N ASP A 251 -2.45 2.47 -7.64
CA ASP A 251 -2.00 1.32 -8.43
C ASP A 251 -0.47 1.21 -8.51
N GLY A 252 0.23 2.35 -8.48
CA GLY A 252 1.70 2.35 -8.41
C GLY A 252 2.22 1.88 -7.07
N ASP A 253 1.55 2.25 -5.97
CA ASP A 253 1.90 1.88 -4.60
C ASP A 253 1.72 0.38 -4.39
N ILE A 254 0.53 -0.14 -4.70
CA ILE A 254 0.21 -1.56 -4.58
C ILE A 254 1.17 -2.42 -5.40
N ARG A 255 1.36 -2.07 -6.67
CA ARG A 255 2.20 -2.84 -7.60
C ARG A 255 3.67 -2.89 -7.14
N LEU A 256 4.23 -1.76 -6.72
CA LEU A 256 5.61 -1.74 -6.22
C LEU A 256 5.75 -2.53 -4.92
N ASN A 257 4.86 -2.33 -3.94
CA ASN A 257 4.93 -3.06 -2.68
C ASN A 257 4.84 -4.58 -2.89
N ARG A 258 3.91 -5.04 -3.73
CA ARG A 258 3.77 -6.46 -4.08
C ARG A 258 5.04 -7.02 -4.71
N ALA A 259 5.61 -6.32 -5.69
CA ALA A 259 6.82 -6.77 -6.36
C ALA A 259 8.00 -6.88 -5.40
N LEU A 260 8.20 -5.88 -4.53
CA LEU A 260 9.28 -5.90 -3.55
C LEU A 260 9.09 -7.02 -2.52
N TRP A 261 7.85 -7.29 -2.09
CA TRP A 261 7.55 -8.43 -1.20
C TRP A 261 7.94 -9.76 -1.86
N VAL A 262 7.51 -9.99 -3.11
CA VAL A 262 7.85 -11.21 -3.85
C VAL A 262 9.36 -11.35 -4.03
N MET A 263 10.08 -10.27 -4.35
CA MET A 263 11.54 -10.30 -4.44
C MET A 263 12.18 -10.72 -3.10
N ALA A 264 11.68 -10.20 -1.97
CA ALA A 264 12.15 -10.59 -0.66
C ALA A 264 11.83 -12.07 -0.36
N GLU A 265 10.64 -12.56 -0.68
CA GLU A 265 10.28 -13.98 -0.51
C GLU A 265 11.19 -14.90 -1.33
N GLN A 266 11.46 -14.56 -2.59
CA GLN A 266 12.34 -15.35 -3.44
C GLN A 266 13.79 -15.32 -2.93
N MET A 267 14.25 -14.16 -2.46
CA MET A 267 15.57 -14.05 -1.82
C MET A 267 15.66 -14.90 -0.54
N GLN A 268 14.60 -14.91 0.27
CA GLN A 268 14.51 -15.74 1.46
C GLN A 268 14.63 -17.22 1.08
N GLN A 269 13.82 -17.70 0.13
CA GLN A 269 13.81 -19.09 -0.33
C GLN A 269 15.15 -19.54 -0.95
N ALA A 270 15.86 -18.63 -1.63
CA ALA A 270 17.13 -18.95 -2.28
C ALA A 270 18.32 -19.03 -1.29
N LEU A 271 18.19 -18.47 -0.09
CA LEU A 271 19.27 -18.36 0.89
C LEU A 271 19.00 -19.14 2.19
N SER A 272 17.78 -19.62 2.39
CA SER A 272 17.37 -20.53 3.48
C SER A 272 17.66 -21.98 3.13
#